data_AF-A0A450VBD9-F1
#
_entry.id   AF-A0A450VBD9-F1
#
_cell.length_a   1.000
_cell.length_b   1.000
_cell.length_c   1.000
_cell.angle_alpha   90.00
_cell.angle_beta   90.00
_cell.angle_gamma   90.00
#
_symmetry.space_group_name_H-M   'P 1'
#
loop_
_entity.id
_entity.type
_entity.pdbx_description
1 polymer ?
#
loop_
_entity_poly.entity_id
_entity_poly.type
_entity_poly.pdbx_seq_one_letter_code
_entity_poly.pdbx_strand_id
1 'polypeptide(L)' 'MEERILAAVRGTLVDVVRDTATAPGSEHPLSKNTRNEICHCLDLITARQVEIAEAAGRPLKERPIFVDRRSCGKGVAQE' A
#
# COMPACT_ATOMS: atom_id res chain seq x y z
N MET A 1 -18.84 -0.24 -8.18
CA MET A 1 -18.55 -1.69 -8.30
C MET A 1 -17.06 -1.93 -8.45
N GLU A 2 -16.42 -1.26 -9.42
CA GLU A 2 -14.96 -1.34 -9.66
C GLU A 2 -14.10 -1.14 -8.41
N GLU A 3 -14.35 -0.10 -7.61
CA GLU A 3 -13.60 0.16 -6.36
C GLU A 3 -13.61 -1.01 -5.38
N ARG A 4 -14.77 -1.69 -5.25
CA ARG A 4 -14.94 -2.85 -4.36
C ARG A 4 -14.17 -4.06 -4.87
N ILE A 5 -14.14 -4.28 -6.18
CA ILE A 5 -13.37 -5.35 -6.81
C ILE A 5 -11.88 -5.11 -6.57
N LEU A 6 -11.40 -3.90 -6.85
CA LEU A 6 -9.99 -3.53 -6.65
C LEU A 6 -9.57 -3.65 -5.18
N ALA A 7 -10.44 -3.26 -4.24
CA ALA A 7 -10.18 -3.43 -2.82
C ALA A 7 -10.09 -4.91 -2.41
N ALA A 8 -10.99 -5.76 -2.91
CA ALA A 8 -10.97 -7.19 -2.65
C ALA A 8 -9.71 -7.85 -3.22
N VAL A 9 -9.36 -7.57 -4.48
CA VAL A 9 -8.16 -8.14 -5.13
C VAL A 9 -6.89 -7.69 -4.42
N ARG A 10 -6.77 -6.40 -4.06
CA ARG A 10 -5.64 -5.88 -3.31
C ARG A 10 -5.49 -6.59 -1.97
N GLY A 11 -6.59 -6.77 -1.24
CA GLY A 11 -6.61 -7.50 0.03
C GLY A 11 -6.10 -8.93 -0.11
N THR A 12 -6.64 -9.68 -1.08
CA THR A 12 -6.22 -11.06 -1.34
C THR A 12 -4.73 -11.15 -1.68
N LEU A 13 -4.21 -10.26 -2.53
CA LEU A 13 -2.78 -10.26 -2.87
C LEU A 13 -1.89 -9.93 -1.68
N VAL A 14 -2.31 -9.00 -0.81
CA VAL A 14 -1.60 -8.69 0.43
C VAL A 14 -1.59 -9.88 1.37
N ASP A 15 -2.70 -10.60 1.53
CA ASP A 15 -2.74 -11.80 2.35
C ASP A 15 -1.84 -12.91 1.79
N VAL A 16 -1.80 -13.10 0.46
CA VAL A 16 -0.85 -14.03 -0.18
C VAL A 16 0.61 -13.63 0.11
N VAL A 17 0.94 -12.33 0.04
CA VAL A 17 2.29 -11.84 0.39
C VAL A 17 2.60 -12.11 1.86
N ARG A 18 1.65 -11.92 2.77
CA ARG A 18 1.82 -12.19 4.21
C ARG A 18 2.02 -13.67 4.49
N ASP A 19 1.26 -14.53 3.85
CA ASP A 19 1.33 -15.99 4.03
C ASP A 19 2.60 -16.60 3.44
N THR A 20 3.15 -15.96 2.41
CA THR A 20 4.37 -16.42 1.74
C THR A 20 5.64 -15.74 2.25
N ALA A 21 5.51 -14.71 3.09
CA ALA A 21 6.63 -14.02 3.70
C ALA A 21 7.45 -14.99 4.56
N THR A 22 8.71 -15.18 4.17
CA THR A 22 9.66 -16.08 4.83
C THR A 22 10.72 -15.27 5.57
N ALA A 23 11.26 -15.86 6.63
CA ALA A 23 12.37 -15.27 7.36
C ALA A 23 13.59 -15.08 6.44
N PRO A 24 14.38 -14.01 6.62
CA PRO A 24 15.59 -13.78 5.84
C PRO A 24 16.55 -14.96 6.01
N GLY A 25 16.92 -15.61 4.90
CA GLY A 25 17.78 -16.80 4.89
C GLY A 25 17.03 -18.11 4.67
N SER A 26 15.70 -18.12 4.73
CA SER A 26 14.88 -19.26 4.28
C SER A 26 14.50 -19.11 2.81
N GLU A 27 14.34 -20.24 2.11
CA GLU A 27 13.87 -20.23 0.73
C GLU A 27 12.42 -19.75 0.66
N HIS A 28 12.16 -18.78 -0.21
CA HIS A 28 10.83 -18.24 -0.41
C HIS A 28 9.98 -19.23 -1.23
N PRO A 29 8.73 -19.55 -0.82
CA PRO A 29 7.91 -20.56 -1.49
C PRO A 29 7.53 -20.17 -2.93
N LEU A 30 7.45 -18.86 -3.20
CA LEU A 30 7.25 -18.31 -4.53
C LEU A 30 8.55 -17.91 -5.21
N SER A 31 8.59 -18.10 -6.53
CA SER A 31 9.69 -17.64 -7.38
C SER A 31 9.90 -16.12 -7.27
N LYS A 32 11.12 -15.65 -7.60
CA LYS A 32 11.39 -14.21 -7.68
C LYS A 32 10.51 -13.51 -8.72
N ASN A 33 10.24 -14.16 -9.85
CA ASN A 33 9.39 -13.61 -10.90
C ASN A 33 7.97 -13.37 -10.40
N THR A 34 7.35 -14.40 -9.80
CA THR A 34 5.98 -14.33 -9.27
C THR A 34 5.84 -13.23 -8.22
N ARG A 35 6.82 -13.07 -7.34
CA ARG A 35 6.82 -11.97 -6.36
C ARG A 35 6.85 -10.59 -7.01
N ASN A 36 7.71 -10.41 -8.02
CA ASN A 36 7.78 -9.15 -8.75
C ASN A 36 6.46 -8.84 -9.47
N GLU A 37 5.83 -9.86 -10.07
CA GLU A 37 4.52 -9.73 -10.71
C GLU A 37 3.44 -9.34 -9.70
N ILE A 38 3.43 -9.92 -8.50
CA ILE A 38 2.49 -9.54 -7.44
C ILE A 38 2.68 -8.06 -7.05
N CYS A 39 3.93 -7.62 -6.83
CA CYS A 39 4.21 -6.22 -6.53
C CYS A 39 3.74 -5.29 -7.66
N HIS A 40 4.03 -5.64 -8.91
CA HIS A 40 3.59 -4.87 -10.07
C HIS A 40 2.06 -4.77 -10.16
N CYS A 41 1.34 -5.88 -9.91
CA CYS A 41 -0.11 -5.88 -9.86
C CYS A 41 -0.65 -4.96 -8.74
N LEU A 42 -0.02 -4.95 -7.57
CA LEU A 42 -0.40 -4.06 -6.46
C LEU A 42 -0.21 -2.58 -6.84
N ASP A 43 0.86 -2.23 -7.56
CA ASP A 43 1.09 -0.88 -8.08
C ASP A 43 0.01 -0.47 -9.08
N LEU A 44 -0.34 -1.35 -10.02
CA LEU A 44 -1.40 -1.10 -11.01
C LEU A 44 -2.77 -0.90 -10.36
N ILE A 45 -3.12 -1.75 -9.38
CA ILE A 45 -4.36 -1.62 -8.62
C ILE A 45 -4.41 -0.28 -7.89
N THR A 46 -3.30 0.10 -7.25
CA THR A 46 -3.21 1.36 -6.51
C THR A 46 -3.36 2.56 -7.43
N ALA A 47 -2.66 2.57 -8.57
CA ALA A 47 -2.80 3.62 -9.59
C ALA A 47 -4.25 3.76 -10.03
N ARG A 48 -4.93 2.63 -10.32
CA ARG A 48 -6.33 2.65 -10.73
C ARG A 48 -7.26 3.17 -9.63
N GLN A 49 -7.00 2.81 -8.39
CA GLN A 49 -7.80 3.30 -7.26
C GLN A 49 -7.65 4.80 -7.05
N VAL A 50 -6.45 5.35 -7.27
CA VAL A 50 -6.24 6.80 -7.25
C VAL A 50 -7.04 7.48 -8.35
N GLU A 51 -7.00 7.00 -9.59
CA GLU A 51 -7.78 7.56 -10.71
C GLU A 51 -9.29 7.61 -10.40
N ILE A 52 -9.83 6.52 -9.84
CA ILE A 52 -11.25 6.46 -9.48
C ILE A 52 -11.58 7.44 -8.34
N ALA A 53 -10.70 7.51 -7.34
CA ALA A 53 -10.87 8.39 -6.19
C ALA A 53 -10.81 9.88 -6.59
N GLU A 54 -9.90 10.24 -7.50
CA GLU A 54 -9.80 11.56 -8.11
C GLU A 54 -11.07 11.89 -8.92
N ALA A 55 -11.54 10.97 -9.75
CA ALA A 55 -12.78 11.14 -10.51
C ALA A 55 -14.02 11.31 -9.61
N ALA A 56 -14.02 10.69 -8.43
CA ALA A 56 -15.08 10.83 -7.42
C ALA A 56 -14.95 12.08 -6.54
N GLY A 57 -13.92 12.91 -6.77
CA GLY A 57 -13.65 14.11 -5.95
C GLY A 57 -13.18 13.80 -4.52
N ARG A 58 -12.73 12.56 -4.27
CA ARG A 58 -12.21 12.08 -2.98
C ARG A 58 -10.76 11.64 -3.17
N PRO A 59 -9.79 12.56 -3.37
CA PRO A 59 -8.41 12.16 -3.59
C PRO A 59 -7.94 11.27 -2.45
N LEU A 60 -7.38 10.11 -2.80
CA LEU A 60 -6.86 9.13 -1.85
C LEU A 60 -5.61 9.73 -1.17
N LYS A 61 -5.80 10.57 -0.15
CA LYS A 61 -4.75 11.15 0.69
C LYS A 61 -4.20 10.11 1.66
N GLU A 62 -3.78 8.95 1.17
CA GLU A 62 -3.08 7.93 1.94
C GLU A 62 -1.58 8.07 1.69
N ARG A 63 -1.00 9.22 2.03
CA ARG A 63 0.44 9.28 2.31
C ARG A 63 0.63 8.70 3.71
N PRO A 64 1.31 7.55 3.89
CA PRO A 64 1.60 7.04 5.22
C PRO A 64 2.46 8.07 5.94
N ILE A 65 1.93 8.66 7.01
CA ILE A 65 2.74 9.48 7.91
C ILE A 65 3.51 8.48 8.77
N PHE A 66 4.81 8.34 8.51
CA PHE A 66 5.68 7.54 9.35
C PHE A 66 5.68 8.16 10.76
N VAL A 67 5.10 7.44 11.73
CA VAL A 67 4.92 7.89 13.12
C VAL A 67 6.22 7.96 13.92
N ASP A 68 7.38 7.64 13.34
CA ASP A 68 8.68 7.85 14.00
C ASP A 68 9.22 9.28 13.82
N ARG A 69 8.35 10.28 13.96
CA ARG A 69 8.80 11.63 14.28
C ARG A 69 8.02 12.11 15.47
N ARG A 70 8.57 11.87 16.66
CA ARG A 70 8.26 12.65 17.86
C ARG A 70 8.15 14.11 17.43
N SER A 71 6.97 14.70 17.59
CA SER A 71 6.70 16.10 17.33
C SER A 71 7.55 16.95 18.29
N CYS A 72 8.81 17.20 17.91
CA CYS A 72 9.67 18.13 18.61
C CYS A 72 9.13 19.55 18.35
N GLY A 73 8.27 19.98 19.28
CA GLY A 73 8.07 21.37 19.69
C GLY A 73 7.57 22.36 18.64
N LYS A 74 6.24 22.53 18.54
CA LYS A 74 5.69 23.86 18.24
C LYS A 74 5.78 24.72 19.50
N GLY A 75 6.83 25.51 19.62
CA GLY A 75 6.83 26.73 20.44
C GLY A 75 6.51 27.91 19.52
N VAL A 76 5.27 28.39 19.62
CA VAL A 76 4.76 29.60 18.97
C VAL A 76 5.49 30.83 19.51
N ALA A 77 6.09 31.63 18.64
CA ALA A 77 6.39 33.02 18.93
C ALA A 77 5.21 33.87 18.43
N GLN A 78 4.36 34.29 19.37
CA GLN A 78 3.45 35.42 19.25
C GLN A 78 3.44 36.14 20.61
N GLU A 79 4.33 37.13 20.75
CA GLU A 79 4.11 38.52 21.19
C GLU A 79 5.47 39.15 21.57
#